data_AF-A0A290Q933-F1
#
_entry.id   AF-A0A290Q933-F1
#
_cell.length_a   1.000
_cell.length_b   1.000
_cell.length_c   1.000
_cell.angle_alpha   90.00
_cell.angle_beta   90.00
_cell.angle_gamma   90.00
#
_symmetry.space_group_name_H-M   'P 1'
#
loop_
_entity.id
_entity.type
_entity.pdbx_description
1 polymer ?
#
loop_
_entity_poly.entity_id
_entity_poly.type
_entity_poly.pdbx_seq_one_letter_code
_entity_poly.pdbx_strand_id
1 'polypeptide(L)'
;MIKLYNTLTREKEDFVPLVSGEVNMYVCGPTVYNYIHIGNARSVVAFDTIRKYLEYRGYKVNFVSNFTDVDDKIIQAAKTANISIENLVETYIQAFFSDTQALGVKPATRNPRVLEFMPEIIDFIEVLVAKDFAYVSNNDVFFRVKKFADYGRLANKNLDELEAGASGRTDTIELNKEDPLDFALWKSSKPDEPSWESPWGAGRPGWHIECSVMATSILGDTIDIHGGGADLEFPHHTNEIAQSEAKTGHTFAKYWLHNGFVTAADGEKMSKSLGNFKTVHEMLQAVDGQILRFFLVSQHYRKPLAFSDDTVKDAENNLKKIKNAYDKLAFEIEKNPVAAQIPDQEIDGFRQDFIKEMDNDFNISNGLTAFYELIKYVNQGNFSMEAQALFDEILSIIGIAFAPAEILDAEIEQLIAERQIARENRDFVLSDKIRDDLKAQGIALLDTPDGVRWTRD
;
A
#
# COMPACT_ATOMS: atom_id res chain seq x y z
N MET A 1 10.16 -12.38 17.26
CA MET A 1 11.15 -11.95 16.25
C MET A 1 10.43 -11.97 14.93
N ILE A 2 10.54 -10.91 14.14
CA ILE A 2 9.84 -10.81 12.86
C ILE A 2 10.44 -11.84 11.89
N LYS A 3 9.57 -12.60 11.22
CA LYS A 3 9.89 -13.47 10.09
C LYS A 3 9.22 -12.93 8.85
N LEU A 4 9.93 -12.92 7.72
CA LEU A 4 9.43 -12.44 6.43
C LEU A 4 9.49 -13.57 5.42
N TYR A 5 8.47 -13.72 4.59
CA TYR A 5 8.63 -14.54 3.40
C TYR A 5 9.44 -13.79 2.35
N ASN A 6 10.59 -14.35 1.99
CA ASN A 6 11.45 -13.77 0.98
C ASN A 6 11.16 -14.41 -0.38
N THR A 7 10.68 -13.62 -1.35
CA THR A 7 10.45 -14.11 -2.72
C THR A 7 11.70 -14.74 -3.32
N LEU A 8 12.90 -14.26 -2.97
CA LEU A 8 14.14 -14.78 -3.52
C LEU A 8 14.43 -16.24 -3.11
N THR A 9 14.17 -16.60 -1.85
CA THR A 9 14.44 -17.95 -1.31
C THR A 9 13.19 -18.83 -1.25
N ARG A 10 12.00 -18.23 -1.36
CA ARG A 10 10.70 -18.87 -1.21
C ARG A 10 10.46 -19.47 0.18
N GLU A 11 11.12 -18.94 1.20
CA GLU A 11 11.00 -19.38 2.59
C GLU A 11 10.72 -18.21 3.53
N LYS A 12 10.28 -18.52 4.75
CA LYS A 12 10.18 -17.53 5.83
C LYS A 12 11.51 -17.44 6.56
N GLU A 13 12.13 -16.28 6.51
CA GLU A 13 13.43 -15.99 7.11
C GLU A 13 13.29 -15.07 8.31
N ASP A 14 14.19 -15.16 9.28
CA ASP A 14 14.28 -14.16 10.34
C ASP A 14 14.71 -12.81 9.75
N PHE A 15 13.99 -11.75 10.11
CA PHE A 15 14.32 -10.40 9.70
C PHE A 15 15.48 -9.85 10.53
N VAL A 16 16.60 -9.57 9.86
CA VAL A 16 17.77 -8.93 10.45
C VAL A 16 18.18 -7.75 9.55
N PRO A 17 18.00 -6.49 10.01
CA PRO A 17 18.37 -5.34 9.21
C PRO A 17 19.89 -5.24 9.02
N LEU A 18 20.31 -4.53 7.98
CA LEU A 18 21.70 -4.17 7.68
C LEU A 18 22.30 -3.32 8.80
N VAL A 19 21.51 -2.38 9.33
CA VAL A 19 21.86 -1.51 10.45
C VAL A 19 20.87 -1.76 11.59
N SER A 20 21.38 -2.08 12.78
CA SER A 20 20.53 -2.34 13.94
C SER A 20 19.60 -1.16 14.22
N GLY A 21 18.29 -1.41 14.22
CA GLY A 21 17.26 -0.41 14.51
C GLY A 21 16.82 0.46 13.32
N GLU A 22 17.43 0.31 12.14
CA GLU A 22 17.04 1.03 10.93
C GLU A 22 16.64 0.06 9.81
N VAL A 23 15.70 0.47 8.94
CA VAL A 23 15.26 -0.34 7.79
C VAL A 23 15.19 0.54 6.55
N ASN A 24 16.00 0.23 5.55
CA ASN A 24 15.96 0.83 4.21
C ASN A 24 15.00 0.01 3.33
N MET A 25 13.84 0.60 3.05
CA MET A 25 12.77 -0.05 2.28
C MET A 25 12.48 0.72 1.00
N TYR A 26 12.64 0.07 -0.16
CA TYR A 26 12.24 0.60 -1.46
C TYR A 26 11.01 -0.16 -1.98
N VAL A 27 9.99 0.57 -2.45
CA VAL A 27 8.78 -0.02 -3.04
C VAL A 27 8.46 0.70 -4.35
N CYS A 28 8.44 -0.05 -5.46
CA CYS A 28 8.16 0.52 -6.78
C CYS A 28 6.79 1.22 -6.79
N GLY A 29 6.80 2.51 -7.12
CA GLY A 29 5.59 3.34 -7.14
C GLY A 29 4.93 3.40 -8.52
N PRO A 30 3.92 4.27 -8.70
CA PRO A 30 3.10 4.27 -9.90
C PRO A 30 3.73 5.05 -11.06
N THR A 31 3.36 4.67 -12.28
CA THR A 31 3.46 5.55 -13.46
C THR A 31 2.35 6.60 -13.41
N VAL A 32 2.70 7.87 -13.37
CA VAL A 32 1.76 8.99 -13.10
C VAL A 32 1.12 9.54 -14.38
N TYR A 33 0.37 8.68 -15.06
CA TYR A 33 -0.38 9.01 -16.30
C TYR A 33 -1.91 8.95 -16.13
N ASN A 34 -2.39 8.45 -14.99
CA ASN A 34 -3.80 8.30 -14.66
C ASN A 34 -3.99 8.12 -13.14
N TYR A 35 -5.24 8.16 -12.65
CA TYR A 35 -5.60 7.78 -11.29
C TYR A 35 -5.21 6.33 -10.99
N ILE A 36 -4.84 6.06 -9.73
CA ILE A 36 -4.57 4.71 -9.27
C ILE A 36 -5.86 3.90 -9.17
N HIS A 37 -5.77 2.63 -9.49
CA HIS A 37 -6.87 1.68 -9.31
C HIS A 37 -6.70 0.88 -8.02
N ILE A 38 -7.77 0.18 -7.62
CA ILE A 38 -7.79 -0.62 -6.38
C ILE A 38 -6.63 -1.65 -6.30
N GLY A 39 -6.22 -2.20 -7.45
CA GLY A 39 -5.03 -3.03 -7.55
C GLY A 39 -3.71 -2.33 -7.18
N ASN A 40 -3.50 -1.07 -7.55
CA ASN A 40 -2.33 -0.29 -7.13
C ASN A 40 -2.44 0.04 -5.64
N ALA A 41 -3.64 0.42 -5.19
CA ALA A 41 -3.91 0.74 -3.80
C ALA A 41 -3.60 -0.42 -2.85
N ARG A 42 -3.82 -1.66 -3.27
CA ARG A 42 -3.44 -2.87 -2.50
C ARG A 42 -1.94 -2.92 -2.19
N SER A 43 -1.08 -2.59 -3.15
CA SER A 43 0.37 -2.50 -2.89
C SER A 43 0.65 -1.38 -1.88
N VAL A 44 0.14 -0.18 -2.14
CA VAL A 44 0.35 0.99 -1.27
C VAL A 44 -0.09 0.70 0.18
N VAL A 45 -1.28 0.14 0.37
CA VAL A 45 -1.82 -0.19 1.70
C VAL A 45 -1.04 -1.31 2.38
N ALA A 46 -0.64 -2.35 1.63
CA ALA A 46 0.16 -3.44 2.18
C ALA A 46 1.50 -2.93 2.73
N PHE A 47 2.24 -2.16 1.94
CA PHE A 47 3.56 -1.68 2.34
C PHE A 47 3.49 -0.56 3.38
N ASP A 48 2.42 0.25 3.41
CA ASP A 48 2.15 1.16 4.52
C ASP A 48 1.88 0.42 5.83
N THR A 49 1.09 -0.67 5.80
CA THR A 49 0.83 -1.50 6.98
C THR A 49 2.12 -2.15 7.49
N ILE A 50 2.94 -2.69 6.58
CA ILE A 50 4.25 -3.27 6.89
C ILE A 50 5.16 -2.22 7.54
N ARG A 51 5.26 -1.02 6.95
CA ARG A 51 6.04 0.09 7.50
C ARG A 51 5.56 0.46 8.90
N LYS A 52 4.26 0.68 9.09
CA LYS A 52 3.68 1.05 10.39
C LYS A 52 3.93 -0.02 11.44
N TYR A 53 3.87 -1.29 11.08
CA TYR A 53 4.21 -2.38 12.00
C TYR A 53 5.70 -2.41 12.34
N LEU A 54 6.60 -2.19 11.38
CA LEU A 54 8.03 -2.09 11.67
C LEU A 54 8.33 -0.89 12.61
N GLU A 55 7.68 0.26 12.37
CA GLU A 55 7.78 1.43 13.25
C GLU A 55 7.23 1.13 14.65
N TYR A 56 6.09 0.43 14.76
CA TYR A 56 5.54 -0.05 16.04
C TYR A 56 6.52 -0.95 16.79
N ARG A 57 7.30 -1.74 16.06
CA ARG A 57 8.35 -2.61 16.61
C ARG A 57 9.66 -1.88 16.95
N GLY A 58 9.69 -0.56 16.82
CA GLY A 58 10.79 0.30 17.22
C GLY A 58 11.83 0.57 16.13
N TYR A 59 11.57 0.18 14.87
CA TYR A 59 12.47 0.47 13.77
C TYR A 59 12.25 1.89 13.23
N LYS A 60 13.36 2.56 12.90
CA LYS A 60 13.33 3.74 12.02
C LYS A 60 13.30 3.27 10.56
N VAL A 61 12.20 3.48 9.86
CA VAL A 61 12.03 3.02 8.48
C VAL A 61 12.26 4.17 7.49
N ASN A 62 13.30 4.05 6.67
CA ASN A 62 13.54 4.90 5.50
C ASN A 62 12.76 4.32 4.31
N PHE A 63 11.51 4.75 4.17
CA PHE A 63 10.59 4.26 3.14
C PHE A 63 10.64 5.12 1.89
N VAL A 64 11.08 4.55 0.77
CA VAL A 64 11.19 5.23 -0.53
C VAL A 64 10.24 4.58 -1.53
N SER A 65 9.44 5.40 -2.23
CA SER A 65 8.60 4.93 -3.33
C SER A 65 8.59 5.96 -4.45
N ASN A 66 9.12 5.60 -5.61
CA ASN A 66 9.31 6.53 -6.72
C ASN A 66 8.00 6.91 -7.43
N PHE A 67 8.05 7.98 -8.21
CA PHE A 67 7.10 8.20 -9.31
C PHE A 67 7.81 7.99 -10.63
N THR A 68 7.27 7.12 -11.49
CA THR A 68 7.72 7.05 -12.88
C THR A 68 7.02 8.16 -13.66
N ASP A 69 7.75 9.23 -13.93
CA ASP A 69 7.30 10.42 -14.65
C ASP A 69 7.88 10.54 -16.09
N VAL A 70 8.58 9.50 -16.54
CA VAL A 70 9.05 9.33 -17.92
C VAL A 70 8.62 7.95 -18.42
N ASP A 71 7.58 7.87 -19.25
CA ASP A 71 7.11 6.61 -19.82
C ASP A 71 6.28 6.85 -21.10
N ASP A 72 6.22 5.83 -21.98
CA ASP A 72 5.43 5.88 -23.22
C ASP A 72 3.93 6.15 -22.94
N LYS A 73 3.40 5.63 -21.82
CA LYS A 73 2.00 5.88 -21.41
C LYS A 73 1.75 7.33 -21.03
N ILE A 74 2.73 8.02 -20.44
CA ILE A 74 2.63 9.43 -20.07
C ILE A 74 2.59 10.29 -21.34
N ILE A 75 3.50 10.02 -22.29
CA ILE A 75 3.55 10.72 -23.57
C ILE A 75 2.22 10.54 -24.31
N GLN A 76 1.72 9.31 -24.37
CA GLN A 76 0.45 9.02 -25.05
C GLN A 76 -0.75 9.68 -24.34
N ALA A 77 -0.80 9.64 -23.00
CA ALA A 77 -1.88 10.25 -22.24
C ALA A 77 -1.90 11.78 -22.36
N ALA A 78 -0.73 12.44 -22.32
CA ALA A 78 -0.61 13.87 -22.52
C ALA A 78 -1.06 14.29 -23.94
N LYS A 79 -0.65 13.53 -24.97
CA LYS A 79 -1.11 13.73 -26.37
C LYS A 79 -2.63 13.58 -26.48
N THR A 80 -3.22 12.55 -25.88
CA THR A 80 -4.67 12.32 -25.91
C THR A 80 -5.46 13.39 -25.14
N ALA A 81 -4.96 13.85 -23.99
CA ALA A 81 -5.59 14.89 -23.18
C ALA A 81 -5.34 16.32 -23.70
N ASN A 82 -4.46 16.47 -24.69
CA ASN A 82 -4.04 17.76 -25.25
C ASN A 82 -3.53 18.75 -24.17
N ILE A 83 -2.70 18.24 -23.25
CA ILE A 83 -2.01 19.02 -22.22
C ILE A 83 -0.51 18.71 -22.22
N SER A 84 0.30 19.53 -21.55
CA SER A 84 1.73 19.24 -21.40
C SER A 84 1.96 18.03 -20.49
N ILE A 85 3.11 17.36 -20.68
CA ILE A 85 3.50 16.20 -19.86
C ILE A 85 3.66 16.60 -18.40
N GLU A 86 4.25 17.76 -18.15
CA GLU A 86 4.44 18.31 -16.80
C GLU A 86 3.09 18.48 -16.10
N ASN A 87 2.11 19.11 -16.78
CA ASN A 87 0.77 19.29 -16.22
C ASN A 87 0.05 17.97 -15.96
N LEU A 88 0.18 16.98 -16.87
CA LEU A 88 -0.39 15.64 -16.68
C LEU A 88 0.22 14.97 -15.44
N VAL A 89 1.55 14.98 -15.33
CA VAL A 89 2.30 14.35 -14.23
C VAL A 89 1.94 15.00 -12.89
N GLU A 90 1.97 16.33 -12.79
CA GLU A 90 1.63 17.03 -11.55
C GLU A 90 0.18 16.75 -11.13
N THR A 91 -0.75 16.70 -12.09
CA THR A 91 -2.15 16.36 -11.82
C THR A 91 -2.27 14.99 -11.15
N TYR A 92 -1.61 13.98 -11.71
CA TYR A 92 -1.74 12.61 -11.19
C TYR A 92 -0.87 12.31 -9.97
N ILE A 93 0.22 13.05 -9.74
CA ILE A 93 0.93 13.04 -8.46
C ILE A 93 0.02 13.59 -7.34
N GLN A 94 -0.64 14.72 -7.58
CA GLN A 94 -1.57 15.30 -6.59
C GLN A 94 -2.78 14.39 -6.35
N ALA A 95 -3.33 13.80 -7.41
CA ALA A 95 -4.39 12.81 -7.29
C ALA A 95 -3.95 11.58 -6.47
N PHE A 96 -2.73 11.07 -6.71
CA PHE A 96 -2.18 9.97 -5.93
C PHE A 96 -2.10 10.32 -4.44
N PHE A 97 -1.59 11.50 -4.09
CA PHE A 97 -1.53 11.93 -2.69
C PHE A 97 -2.92 12.08 -2.07
N SER A 98 -3.88 12.69 -2.78
CA SER A 98 -5.26 12.80 -2.31
C SER A 98 -5.88 11.43 -2.06
N ASP A 99 -5.79 10.52 -3.03
CA ASP A 99 -6.38 9.19 -2.94
C ASP A 99 -5.74 8.38 -1.80
N THR A 100 -4.42 8.41 -1.67
CA THR A 100 -3.70 7.65 -0.63
C THR A 100 -3.86 8.26 0.77
N GLN A 101 -3.96 9.58 0.89
CA GLN A 101 -4.29 10.24 2.15
C GLN A 101 -5.68 9.82 2.65
N ALA A 102 -6.67 9.75 1.77
CA ALA A 102 -8.01 9.27 2.12
C ALA A 102 -8.01 7.81 2.61
N LEU A 103 -7.05 7.00 2.16
CA LEU A 103 -6.82 5.62 2.62
C LEU A 103 -5.94 5.53 3.89
N GLY A 104 -5.63 6.65 4.56
CA GLY A 104 -4.84 6.67 5.78
C GLY A 104 -3.37 6.28 5.60
N VAL A 105 -2.84 6.38 4.38
CA VAL A 105 -1.45 6.04 4.05
C VAL A 105 -0.51 7.12 4.57
N LYS A 106 0.55 6.71 5.26
CA LYS A 106 1.61 7.62 5.72
C LYS A 106 2.47 8.05 4.53
N PRO A 107 2.75 9.35 4.34
CA PRO A 107 3.66 9.82 3.29
C PRO A 107 5.02 9.11 3.35
N ALA A 108 5.58 8.77 2.19
CA ALA A 108 6.91 8.16 2.11
C ALA A 108 7.98 9.08 2.70
N THR A 109 9.09 8.51 3.17
CA THR A 109 10.25 9.31 3.56
C THR A 109 10.80 10.11 2.36
N ARG A 110 10.72 9.53 1.15
CA ARG A 110 10.97 10.24 -0.11
C ARG A 110 10.17 9.63 -1.26
N ASN A 111 9.67 10.48 -2.15
CA ASN A 111 9.09 10.08 -3.43
C ASN A 111 9.95 10.62 -4.59
N PRO A 112 11.08 9.97 -4.94
CA PRO A 112 11.95 10.43 -6.01
C PRO A 112 11.26 10.32 -7.38
N ARG A 113 11.60 11.23 -8.28
CA ARG A 113 11.11 11.23 -9.67
C ARG A 113 12.23 10.86 -10.63
N VAL A 114 11.91 10.20 -11.75
CA VAL A 114 12.91 9.76 -12.73
C VAL A 114 13.69 10.94 -13.28
N LEU A 115 13.00 12.06 -13.56
CA LEU A 115 13.63 13.28 -14.06
C LEU A 115 14.72 13.86 -13.14
N GLU A 116 14.63 13.61 -11.83
CA GLU A 116 15.63 14.08 -10.85
C GLU A 116 16.95 13.30 -10.94
N PHE A 117 16.96 12.13 -11.58
CA PHE A 117 18.08 11.18 -11.58
C PHE A 117 18.63 10.91 -12.98
N MET A 118 18.32 11.74 -13.97
CA MET A 118 18.76 11.53 -15.35
C MET A 118 20.29 11.41 -15.49
N PRO A 119 21.12 12.27 -14.86
CA PRO A 119 22.57 12.12 -14.88
C PRO A 119 23.03 10.78 -14.28
N GLU A 120 22.48 10.40 -13.12
CA GLU A 120 22.82 9.16 -12.42
C GLU A 120 22.40 7.93 -13.23
N ILE A 121 21.30 8.01 -13.97
CA ILE A 121 20.87 6.94 -14.90
C ILE A 121 21.90 6.77 -16.01
N ILE A 122 22.32 7.87 -16.65
CA ILE A 122 23.32 7.83 -17.73
C ILE A 122 24.63 7.24 -17.20
N ASP A 123 25.14 7.74 -16.07
CA ASP A 123 26.38 7.24 -15.44
C ASP A 123 26.28 5.74 -15.12
N PHE A 124 25.13 5.28 -14.61
CA PHE A 124 24.91 3.86 -14.30
C PHE A 124 24.99 3.01 -15.57
N ILE A 125 24.36 3.44 -16.66
CA ILE A 125 24.38 2.72 -17.93
C ILE A 125 25.79 2.71 -18.52
N GLU A 126 26.55 3.81 -18.44
CA GLU A 126 27.95 3.85 -18.86
C GLU A 126 28.79 2.82 -18.11
N VAL A 127 28.60 2.65 -16.79
CA VAL A 127 29.29 1.62 -16.01
C VAL A 127 28.92 0.21 -16.49
N LEU A 128 27.64 -0.05 -16.79
CA LEU A 128 27.22 -1.34 -17.33
C LEU A 128 27.83 -1.63 -18.70
N VAL A 129 27.93 -0.62 -19.57
CA VAL A 129 28.61 -0.73 -20.87
C VAL A 129 30.10 -0.99 -20.68
N ALA A 130 30.77 -0.26 -19.78
CA ALA A 130 32.20 -0.45 -19.49
C ALA A 130 32.51 -1.84 -18.91
N LYS A 131 31.58 -2.42 -18.15
CA LYS A 131 31.65 -3.80 -17.65
C LYS A 131 31.15 -4.84 -18.67
N ASP A 132 30.77 -4.41 -19.86
CA ASP A 132 30.26 -5.23 -20.96
C ASP A 132 28.97 -6.03 -20.57
N PHE A 133 28.23 -5.57 -19.57
CA PHE A 133 26.86 -6.01 -19.26
C PHE A 133 25.81 -5.30 -20.11
N ALA A 134 26.20 -4.27 -20.86
CA ALA A 134 25.33 -3.55 -21.77
C ALA A 134 26.03 -3.24 -23.10
N TYR A 135 25.24 -2.96 -24.14
CA TYR A 135 25.73 -2.54 -25.45
C TYR A 135 24.83 -1.55 -26.14
N VAL A 136 25.45 -0.79 -27.04
CA VAL A 136 24.79 0.17 -27.90
C VAL A 136 24.40 -0.50 -29.21
N SER A 137 23.17 -0.32 -29.65
CA SER A 137 22.66 -0.77 -30.95
C SER A 137 21.67 0.25 -31.47
N ASN A 138 21.97 0.87 -32.63
CA ASN A 138 21.13 1.90 -33.25
C ASN A 138 20.71 3.04 -32.29
N ASN A 139 21.66 3.54 -31.49
CA ASN A 139 21.46 4.58 -30.46
C ASN A 139 20.58 4.18 -29.26
N ASP A 140 20.07 2.95 -29.23
CA ASP A 140 19.53 2.34 -28.02
C ASP A 140 20.66 1.68 -27.22
N VAL A 141 20.45 1.50 -25.91
CA VAL A 141 21.36 0.71 -25.05
C VAL A 141 20.57 -0.42 -24.42
N PHE A 142 21.07 -1.65 -24.56
CA PHE A 142 20.44 -2.86 -24.05
C PHE A 142 21.33 -3.53 -22.99
N PHE A 143 20.69 -4.17 -22.00
CA PHE A 143 21.36 -5.05 -21.04
C PHE A 143 21.50 -6.46 -21.63
N ARG A 144 22.70 -7.06 -21.53
CA ARG A 144 22.96 -8.45 -21.90
C ARG A 144 22.53 -9.41 -20.80
N VAL A 145 21.36 -9.99 -20.95
CA VAL A 145 20.80 -10.94 -19.97
C VAL A 145 21.71 -12.15 -19.79
N LYS A 146 22.21 -12.73 -20.87
CA LYS A 146 23.06 -13.93 -20.83
C LYS A 146 24.39 -13.76 -20.10
N LYS A 147 24.85 -12.52 -19.90
CA LYS A 147 26.08 -12.25 -19.14
C LYS A 147 25.84 -12.27 -17.63
N PHE A 148 24.63 -12.00 -17.18
CA PHE A 148 24.28 -11.99 -15.77
C PHE A 148 23.98 -13.41 -15.29
N ALA A 149 24.84 -13.93 -14.40
CA ALA A 149 24.62 -15.23 -13.78
C ALA A 149 23.32 -15.24 -12.97
N ASP A 150 22.60 -16.35 -13.02
CA ASP A 150 21.36 -16.57 -12.27
C ASP A 150 20.21 -15.57 -12.59
N TYR A 151 20.20 -15.00 -13.79
CA TYR A 151 19.06 -14.20 -14.25
C TYR A 151 17.76 -15.03 -14.21
N GLY A 152 16.70 -14.44 -13.65
CA GLY A 152 15.41 -15.12 -13.44
C GLY A 152 15.25 -15.78 -12.07
N ARG A 153 16.29 -15.83 -11.23
CA ARG A 153 16.24 -16.47 -9.90
C ARG A 153 15.12 -15.95 -9.00
N LEU A 154 14.85 -14.63 -9.03
CA LEU A 154 13.77 -14.04 -8.23
C LEU A 154 12.41 -14.61 -8.62
N ALA A 155 12.15 -14.71 -9.92
CA ALA A 155 10.89 -15.21 -10.47
C ALA A 155 10.79 -16.75 -10.51
N ASN A 156 11.82 -17.46 -10.04
CA ASN A 156 11.97 -18.91 -10.18
C ASN A 156 11.78 -19.38 -11.63
N LYS A 157 12.44 -18.69 -12.57
CA LYS A 157 12.46 -19.01 -14.00
C LYS A 157 13.89 -19.29 -14.45
N ASN A 158 14.06 -20.22 -15.38
CA ASN A 158 15.33 -20.42 -16.08
C ASN A 158 15.31 -19.71 -17.46
N LEU A 159 16.48 -19.53 -18.05
CA LEU A 159 16.61 -18.83 -19.34
C LEU A 159 15.89 -19.55 -20.48
N ASP A 160 15.95 -20.89 -20.54
CA ASP A 160 15.32 -21.68 -21.61
C ASP A 160 13.80 -21.46 -21.67
N GLU A 161 13.13 -21.43 -20.51
CA GLU A 161 11.70 -21.12 -20.40
C GLU A 161 11.36 -19.70 -20.87
N LEU A 162 12.25 -18.74 -20.60
CA LEU A 162 12.07 -17.35 -21.02
C LEU A 162 12.26 -17.20 -22.53
N GLU A 163 13.26 -17.85 -23.11
CA GLU A 163 13.53 -17.82 -24.56
C GLU A 163 12.35 -18.38 -25.35
N ALA A 164 11.78 -19.51 -24.91
CA ALA A 164 10.60 -20.10 -25.54
C ALA A 164 9.36 -19.19 -25.49
N GLY A 165 9.25 -18.32 -24.48
CA GLY A 165 8.16 -17.34 -24.35
C GLY A 165 8.40 -16.04 -25.11
N ALA A 166 9.67 -15.69 -25.38
CA ALA A 166 10.06 -14.50 -26.14
C ALA A 166 9.98 -14.72 -27.65
N SER A 167 10.13 -15.97 -28.12
CA SER A 167 10.05 -16.33 -29.54
C SER A 167 8.63 -16.17 -30.10
N GLY A 168 8.28 -14.96 -30.54
CA GLY A 168 6.99 -14.68 -31.17
C GLY A 168 6.58 -13.20 -31.25
N ARG A 169 7.34 -12.28 -30.64
CA ARG A 169 7.11 -10.84 -30.76
C ARG A 169 7.84 -10.31 -31.99
N THR A 170 7.20 -9.46 -32.78
CA THR A 170 7.70 -8.99 -34.08
C THR A 170 7.74 -7.46 -34.15
N ASP A 171 8.10 -6.82 -33.04
CA ASP A 171 8.24 -5.37 -32.98
C ASP A 171 9.63 -4.95 -33.48
N THR A 172 9.74 -3.78 -34.12
CA THR A 172 10.98 -3.30 -34.74
C THR A 172 12.15 -3.13 -33.76
N ILE A 173 11.87 -2.98 -32.46
CA ILE A 173 12.88 -2.90 -31.40
C ILE A 173 13.56 -4.27 -31.17
N GLU A 174 12.86 -5.39 -31.39
CA GLU A 174 13.45 -6.73 -31.20
C GLU A 174 14.52 -7.06 -32.23
N LEU A 175 14.47 -6.44 -33.42
CA LEU A 175 15.47 -6.63 -34.48
C LEU A 175 16.85 -6.03 -34.13
N ASN A 176 16.93 -5.17 -33.11
CA ASN A 176 18.16 -4.50 -32.70
C ASN A 176 18.89 -5.20 -31.55
N LYS A 177 18.31 -6.27 -30.99
CA LYS A 177 18.88 -6.98 -29.85
C LYS A 177 19.86 -8.08 -30.30
N GLU A 178 20.91 -8.31 -29.51
CA GLU A 178 21.78 -9.47 -29.69
C GLU A 178 21.07 -10.76 -29.23
N ASP A 179 20.26 -10.64 -28.18
CA ASP A 179 19.42 -11.73 -27.67
C ASP A 179 17.95 -11.27 -27.44
N PRO A 180 16.94 -12.11 -27.72
CA PRO A 180 15.53 -11.77 -27.47
C PRO A 180 15.22 -11.38 -26.02
N LEU A 181 15.97 -11.93 -25.05
CA LEU A 181 15.80 -11.63 -23.63
C LEU A 181 16.36 -10.28 -23.21
N ASP A 182 17.27 -9.70 -24.00
CA ASP A 182 17.89 -8.42 -23.69
C ASP A 182 16.82 -7.32 -23.59
N PHE A 183 17.01 -6.38 -22.67
CA PHE A 183 16.04 -5.32 -22.40
C PHE A 183 16.70 -3.96 -22.44
N ALA A 184 15.93 -2.95 -22.87
CA ALA A 184 16.44 -1.59 -23.03
C ALA A 184 16.74 -0.96 -21.67
N LEU A 185 17.94 -0.40 -21.55
CA LEU A 185 18.38 0.52 -20.50
C LEU A 185 18.17 1.97 -20.92
N TRP A 186 18.41 2.27 -22.19
CA TRP A 186 18.19 3.57 -22.82
C TRP A 186 17.53 3.36 -24.19
N LYS A 187 16.54 4.18 -24.52
CA LYS A 187 15.86 4.16 -25.82
C LYS A 187 16.06 5.51 -26.49
N SER A 188 16.51 5.49 -27.73
CA SER A 188 16.48 6.64 -28.60
C SER A 188 15.06 7.17 -28.77
N SER A 189 14.90 8.48 -28.72
CA SER A 189 13.58 9.13 -28.83
C SER A 189 13.32 9.60 -30.26
N LYS A 190 12.05 9.61 -30.66
CA LYS A 190 11.64 10.27 -31.90
C LYS A 190 11.68 11.79 -31.73
N PRO A 191 11.77 12.59 -32.82
CA PRO A 191 11.84 14.05 -32.73
C PRO A 191 10.66 14.73 -32.02
N ASP A 192 9.49 14.07 -31.96
CA ASP A 192 8.27 14.58 -31.32
C ASP A 192 8.02 13.99 -29.92
N GLU A 193 8.98 13.24 -29.38
CA GLU A 193 8.93 12.66 -28.04
C GLU A 193 9.92 13.39 -27.11
N PRO A 194 9.63 13.47 -25.80
CA PRO A 194 10.60 13.94 -24.82
C PRO A 194 11.92 13.17 -24.92
N SER A 195 13.02 13.90 -24.81
CA SER A 195 14.35 13.34 -24.90
C SER A 195 15.34 14.13 -24.07
N TRP A 196 16.39 13.43 -23.65
CA TRP A 196 17.52 13.95 -22.91
C TRP A 196 18.81 13.58 -23.66
N GLU A 197 19.78 14.49 -23.62
CA GLU A 197 21.10 14.26 -24.19
C GLU A 197 21.83 13.15 -23.42
N SER A 198 22.51 12.28 -24.16
CA SER A 198 23.30 11.18 -23.59
C SER A 198 24.49 10.87 -24.52
N PRO A 199 25.49 10.10 -24.04
CA PRO A 199 26.60 9.62 -24.87
C PRO A 199 26.17 8.81 -26.10
N TRP A 200 24.94 8.29 -26.10
CA TRP A 200 24.36 7.48 -27.18
C TRP A 200 23.38 8.26 -28.06
N GLY A 201 23.27 9.58 -27.85
CA GLY A 201 22.32 10.47 -28.52
C GLY A 201 21.06 10.73 -27.70
N ALA A 202 20.18 11.58 -28.25
CA ALA A 202 18.95 11.98 -27.60
C ALA A 202 18.01 10.79 -27.39
N GLY A 203 17.58 10.59 -26.14
CA GLY A 203 16.73 9.46 -25.78
C GLY A 203 16.16 9.57 -24.38
N ARG A 204 15.78 8.44 -23.80
CA ARG A 204 15.10 8.33 -22.51
C ARG A 204 15.38 6.99 -21.85
N PRO A 205 15.26 6.88 -20.52
CA PRO A 205 15.47 5.63 -19.81
C PRO A 205 14.49 4.54 -20.25
N GLY A 206 14.94 3.28 -20.13
CA GLY A 206 14.05 2.13 -20.07
C GLY A 206 13.49 1.94 -18.67
N TRP A 207 12.23 1.54 -18.55
CA TRP A 207 11.47 1.48 -17.29
C TRP A 207 12.23 0.87 -16.08
N HIS A 208 13.05 -0.16 -16.29
CA HIS A 208 13.72 -0.88 -15.21
C HIS A 208 14.88 -0.12 -14.56
N ILE A 209 15.64 0.66 -15.35
CA ILE A 209 16.88 1.30 -14.85
C ILE A 209 16.61 2.37 -13.80
N GLU A 210 15.42 2.96 -13.86
CA GLU A 210 14.95 4.02 -12.98
C GLU A 210 15.01 3.58 -11.51
N CYS A 211 14.38 2.44 -11.19
CA CYS A 211 14.30 1.94 -9.82
C CYS A 211 15.67 1.48 -9.28
N SER A 212 16.49 0.80 -10.10
CA SER A 212 17.87 0.44 -9.75
C SER A 212 18.70 1.66 -9.36
N VAL A 213 18.62 2.73 -10.15
CA VAL A 213 19.37 3.98 -9.91
C VAL A 213 18.84 4.70 -8.68
N MET A 214 17.53 4.95 -8.60
CA MET A 214 16.95 5.69 -7.47
C MET A 214 17.15 4.96 -6.15
N ALA A 215 16.93 3.64 -6.11
CA ALA A 215 17.13 2.86 -4.90
C ALA A 215 18.59 2.89 -4.43
N THR A 216 19.54 2.59 -5.31
CA THR A 216 20.96 2.55 -4.94
C THR A 216 21.53 3.93 -4.59
N SER A 217 21.11 4.98 -5.28
CA SER A 217 21.53 6.37 -5.00
C SER A 217 21.00 6.91 -3.68
N ILE A 218 19.81 6.48 -3.24
CA ILE A 218 19.16 7.01 -2.02
C ILE A 218 19.46 6.15 -0.79
N LEU A 219 19.42 4.83 -0.92
CA LEU A 219 19.45 3.89 0.19
C LEU A 219 20.74 3.08 0.28
N GLY A 220 21.59 3.13 -0.76
CA GLY A 220 22.86 2.41 -0.84
C GLY A 220 22.82 1.16 -1.73
N ASP A 221 24.00 0.60 -2.00
CA ASP A 221 24.19 -0.54 -2.93
C ASP A 221 23.46 -1.82 -2.51
N THR A 222 23.21 -1.99 -1.21
CA THR A 222 22.39 -3.08 -0.64
C THR A 222 21.34 -2.48 0.28
N ILE A 223 20.07 -2.84 0.07
CA ILE A 223 18.93 -2.43 0.89
C ILE A 223 18.34 -3.59 1.70
N ASP A 224 17.57 -3.27 2.74
CA ASP A 224 16.93 -4.29 3.57
C ASP A 224 15.79 -4.97 2.83
N ILE A 225 14.80 -4.18 2.42
CA ILE A 225 13.55 -4.66 1.83
C ILE A 225 13.30 -3.99 0.49
N HIS A 226 13.07 -4.79 -0.54
CA HIS A 226 12.52 -4.34 -1.82
C HIS A 226 11.11 -4.91 -2.00
N GLY A 227 10.13 -4.05 -2.30
CA GLY A 227 8.72 -4.40 -2.36
C GLY A 227 8.01 -4.04 -3.67
N GLY A 228 6.94 -4.76 -3.99
CA GLY A 228 6.03 -4.39 -5.08
C GLY A 228 4.88 -5.38 -5.29
N GLY A 229 4.10 -5.20 -6.35
CA GLY A 229 3.09 -6.17 -6.77
C GLY A 229 3.70 -7.47 -7.29
N ALA A 230 2.99 -8.60 -7.19
CA ALA A 230 3.47 -9.88 -7.70
C ALA A 230 3.78 -9.87 -9.22
N ASP A 231 3.18 -8.96 -9.99
CA ASP A 231 3.52 -8.73 -11.40
C ASP A 231 4.89 -8.08 -11.61
N LEU A 232 5.46 -7.44 -10.59
CA LEU A 232 6.79 -6.86 -10.66
C LEU A 232 7.90 -7.89 -10.42
N GLU A 233 7.60 -9.08 -9.87
CA GLU A 233 8.59 -10.17 -9.75
C GLU A 233 9.31 -10.41 -11.08
N PHE A 234 8.56 -10.41 -12.18
CA PHE A 234 9.08 -10.53 -13.54
C PHE A 234 8.31 -9.69 -14.57
N PRO A 235 9.00 -8.95 -15.46
CA PRO A 235 10.45 -8.85 -15.57
C PRO A 235 11.07 -7.79 -14.65
N HIS A 236 10.26 -6.90 -14.05
CA HIS A 236 10.76 -5.63 -13.49
C HIS A 236 11.83 -5.79 -12.40
N HIS A 237 11.50 -6.40 -11.27
CA HIS A 237 12.46 -6.61 -10.17
C HIS A 237 13.59 -7.57 -10.53
N THR A 238 13.33 -8.55 -11.40
CA THR A 238 14.39 -9.42 -11.94
C THR A 238 15.43 -8.61 -12.72
N ASN A 239 14.99 -7.63 -13.52
CA ASN A 239 15.87 -6.73 -14.25
C ASN A 239 16.62 -5.78 -13.31
N GLU A 240 15.96 -5.31 -12.25
CA GLU A 240 16.62 -4.44 -11.26
C GLU A 240 17.74 -5.14 -10.50
N ILE A 241 17.55 -6.42 -10.13
CA ILE A 241 18.62 -7.25 -9.58
C ILE A 241 19.77 -7.31 -10.58
N ALA A 242 19.50 -7.65 -11.84
CA ALA A 242 20.53 -7.82 -12.85
C ALA A 242 21.34 -6.52 -13.06
N GLN A 243 20.66 -5.38 -13.17
CA GLN A 243 21.27 -4.07 -13.33
C GLN A 243 22.10 -3.68 -12.09
N SER A 244 21.50 -3.75 -10.90
CA SER A 244 22.11 -3.31 -9.65
C SER A 244 23.31 -4.16 -9.29
N GLU A 245 23.18 -5.48 -9.30
CA GLU A 245 24.27 -6.37 -8.91
C GLU A 245 25.39 -6.41 -9.96
N ALA A 246 25.09 -6.26 -11.27
CA ALA A 246 26.13 -6.10 -12.29
C ALA A 246 26.94 -4.80 -12.11
N LYS A 247 26.27 -3.71 -11.72
CA LYS A 247 26.91 -2.41 -11.50
C LYS A 247 27.68 -2.37 -10.18
N THR A 248 27.15 -2.89 -9.08
CA THR A 248 27.76 -2.77 -7.75
C THR A 248 28.65 -3.95 -7.38
N GLY A 249 28.34 -5.16 -7.86
CA GLY A 249 28.95 -6.41 -7.41
C GLY A 249 28.46 -6.89 -6.03
N HIS A 250 27.44 -6.23 -5.46
CA HIS A 250 26.83 -6.56 -4.18
C HIS A 250 25.42 -7.10 -4.39
N THR A 251 24.89 -7.85 -3.42
CA THR A 251 23.46 -8.21 -3.38
C THR A 251 22.63 -6.93 -3.33
N PHE A 252 21.61 -6.81 -4.19
CA PHE A 252 20.82 -5.58 -4.26
C PHE A 252 19.88 -5.40 -3.05
N ALA A 253 19.10 -6.42 -2.71
CA ALA A 253 18.21 -6.39 -1.55
C ALA A 253 18.23 -7.72 -0.80
N LYS A 254 18.22 -7.67 0.54
CA LYS A 254 18.19 -8.89 1.38
C LYS A 254 16.84 -9.60 1.30
N TYR A 255 15.75 -8.85 1.40
CA TYR A 255 14.39 -9.40 1.46
C TYR A 255 13.51 -8.82 0.34
N TRP A 256 12.93 -9.70 -0.47
CA TRP A 256 12.00 -9.34 -1.54
C TRP A 256 10.57 -9.68 -1.15
N LEU A 257 9.71 -8.67 -1.04
CA LEU A 257 8.32 -8.84 -0.60
C LEU A 257 7.37 -8.50 -1.75
N HIS A 258 6.42 -9.38 -2.04
CA HIS A 258 5.46 -9.16 -3.13
C HIS A 258 4.01 -9.35 -2.67
N ASN A 259 3.16 -8.35 -2.90
CA ASN A 259 1.74 -8.45 -2.57
C ASN A 259 0.95 -9.20 -3.66
N GLY A 260 -0.08 -9.92 -3.25
CA GLY A 260 -1.01 -10.60 -4.15
C GLY A 260 -1.88 -9.62 -4.94
N PHE A 261 -2.42 -10.11 -6.06
CA PHE A 261 -3.32 -9.34 -6.93
C PHE A 261 -4.67 -9.05 -6.28
N VAL A 262 -5.31 -7.99 -6.74
CA VAL A 262 -6.75 -7.83 -6.55
C VAL A 262 -7.45 -8.51 -7.73
N THR A 263 -8.41 -9.39 -7.44
CA THR A 263 -9.18 -10.16 -8.42
C THR A 263 -10.64 -9.71 -8.41
N ALA A 264 -11.38 -9.98 -9.48
CA ALA A 264 -12.83 -10.00 -9.44
C ALA A 264 -13.34 -11.14 -8.53
N ALA A 265 -14.63 -11.10 -8.20
CA ALA A 265 -15.27 -12.07 -7.31
C ALA A 265 -15.22 -13.52 -7.82
N ASP A 266 -15.18 -13.72 -9.13
CA ASP A 266 -15.02 -15.01 -9.80
C ASP A 266 -13.56 -15.49 -9.87
N GLY A 267 -12.62 -14.69 -9.37
CA GLY A 267 -11.19 -14.99 -9.34
C GLY A 267 -10.42 -14.47 -10.56
N GLU A 268 -11.07 -13.86 -11.56
CA GLU A 268 -10.35 -13.28 -12.69
C GLU A 268 -9.55 -12.04 -12.28
N LYS A 269 -8.40 -11.80 -12.92
CA LYS A 269 -7.59 -10.59 -12.65
C LYS A 269 -8.32 -9.35 -13.17
N MET A 270 -8.47 -8.32 -12.34
CA MET A 270 -8.93 -7.01 -12.83
C MET A 270 -7.85 -6.33 -13.67
N SER A 271 -8.22 -5.76 -14.81
CA SER A 271 -7.28 -5.03 -15.67
C SER A 271 -7.95 -3.92 -16.48
N LYS A 272 -7.16 -2.90 -16.86
CA LYS A 272 -7.64 -1.82 -17.73
C LYS A 272 -8.16 -2.32 -19.08
N SER A 273 -7.53 -3.35 -19.65
CA SER A 273 -7.92 -3.96 -20.92
C SER A 273 -9.26 -4.69 -20.87
N LEU A 274 -9.69 -5.17 -19.69
CA LEU A 274 -10.98 -5.84 -19.49
C LEU A 274 -12.10 -4.87 -19.11
N GLY A 275 -11.80 -3.57 -18.93
CA GLY A 275 -12.79 -2.54 -18.56
C GLY A 275 -13.44 -2.74 -17.19
N ASN A 276 -12.93 -3.67 -16.37
CA ASN A 276 -13.53 -4.11 -15.11
C ASN A 276 -12.80 -3.57 -13.86
N PHE A 277 -11.94 -2.56 -14.02
CA PHE A 277 -11.21 -1.94 -12.90
C PHE A 277 -11.95 -0.68 -12.41
N LYS A 278 -11.97 -0.46 -11.09
CA LYS A 278 -12.42 0.80 -10.48
C LYS A 278 -11.22 1.60 -9.98
N THR A 279 -11.22 2.91 -10.22
CA THR A 279 -10.20 3.80 -9.63
C THR A 279 -10.49 4.06 -8.15
N VAL A 280 -9.45 4.32 -7.37
CA VAL A 280 -9.65 4.73 -5.97
C VAL A 280 -10.43 6.04 -5.93
N HIS A 281 -10.06 6.98 -6.79
CA HIS A 281 -10.72 8.28 -6.92
C HIS A 281 -12.24 8.19 -7.11
N GLU A 282 -12.71 7.30 -8.00
CA GLU A 282 -14.14 7.05 -8.22
C GLU A 282 -14.80 6.38 -7.00
N MET A 283 -14.12 5.40 -6.39
CA MET A 283 -14.66 4.68 -5.24
C MET A 283 -14.84 5.60 -4.02
N LEU A 284 -13.91 6.54 -3.80
CA LEU A 284 -13.98 7.53 -2.73
C LEU A 284 -15.15 8.50 -2.86
N GLN A 285 -15.80 8.58 -4.02
CA GLN A 285 -17.05 9.36 -4.17
C GLN A 285 -18.26 8.69 -3.51
N ALA A 286 -18.18 7.39 -3.24
CA ALA A 286 -19.30 6.60 -2.75
C ALA A 286 -18.98 5.79 -1.47
N VAL A 287 -17.70 5.56 -1.18
CA VAL A 287 -17.24 4.73 -0.06
C VAL A 287 -16.23 5.50 0.77
N ASP A 288 -16.40 5.50 2.09
CA ASP A 288 -15.44 6.09 3.01
C ASP A 288 -14.04 5.46 2.87
N GLY A 289 -13.01 6.30 2.90
CA GLY A 289 -11.63 5.85 2.70
C GLY A 289 -11.14 4.86 3.75
N GLN A 290 -11.64 4.91 4.99
CA GLN A 290 -11.29 3.95 6.04
C GLN A 290 -11.95 2.58 5.80
N ILE A 291 -13.14 2.53 5.20
CA ILE A 291 -13.76 1.28 4.77
C ILE A 291 -12.91 0.63 3.67
N LEU A 292 -12.50 1.41 2.66
CA LEU A 292 -11.62 0.92 1.59
C LEU A 292 -10.26 0.47 2.13
N ARG A 293 -9.69 1.22 3.08
CA ARG A 293 -8.47 0.85 3.79
C ARG A 293 -8.63 -0.47 4.53
N PHE A 294 -9.73 -0.64 5.29
CA PHE A 294 -10.00 -1.87 6.03
C PHE A 294 -10.17 -3.07 5.08
N PHE A 295 -10.90 -2.90 3.98
CA PHE A 295 -11.01 -3.91 2.92
C PHE A 295 -9.62 -4.32 2.41
N LEU A 296 -8.80 -3.34 2.04
CA LEU A 296 -7.46 -3.56 1.49
C LEU A 296 -6.47 -4.15 2.49
N VAL A 297 -6.69 -4.05 3.81
CA VAL A 297 -5.77 -4.59 4.83
C VAL A 297 -6.24 -5.91 5.43
N SER A 298 -7.53 -6.24 5.34
CA SER A 298 -8.16 -7.40 6.00
C SER A 298 -7.58 -8.77 5.62
N GLN A 299 -7.03 -8.89 4.41
CA GLN A 299 -6.43 -10.11 3.88
C GLN A 299 -4.90 -10.03 3.90
N HIS A 300 -4.23 -11.11 4.32
CA HIS A 300 -2.76 -11.25 4.26
C HIS A 300 -2.20 -10.75 2.92
N TYR A 301 -1.20 -9.86 2.96
CA TYR A 301 -0.77 -9.08 1.80
C TYR A 301 -0.40 -9.90 0.55
N ARG A 302 0.19 -11.09 0.72
CA ARG A 302 0.59 -12.02 -0.34
C ARG A 302 -0.55 -12.80 -1.00
N LYS A 303 -1.73 -12.82 -0.37
CA LYS A 303 -2.89 -13.56 -0.90
C LYS A 303 -3.67 -12.68 -1.88
N PRO A 304 -4.29 -13.29 -2.92
CA PRO A 304 -5.26 -12.58 -3.73
C PRO A 304 -6.36 -11.96 -2.88
N LEU A 305 -6.80 -10.76 -3.24
CA LEU A 305 -7.90 -10.05 -2.60
C LEU A 305 -9.05 -9.95 -3.60
N ALA A 306 -10.13 -10.67 -3.34
CA ALA A 306 -11.33 -10.60 -4.17
C ALA A 306 -12.06 -9.26 -3.94
N PHE A 307 -12.35 -8.55 -5.02
CA PHE A 307 -13.05 -7.28 -5.01
C PHE A 307 -14.46 -7.43 -5.58
N SER A 308 -15.43 -6.99 -4.79
CA SER A 308 -16.85 -6.88 -5.13
C SER A 308 -17.51 -5.85 -4.23
N ASP A 309 -18.70 -5.38 -4.59
CA ASP A 309 -19.46 -4.48 -3.71
C ASP A 309 -19.82 -5.19 -2.38
N ASP A 310 -20.08 -6.51 -2.39
CA ASP A 310 -20.34 -7.31 -1.19
C ASP A 310 -19.13 -7.35 -0.24
N THR A 311 -17.92 -7.56 -0.77
CA THR A 311 -16.70 -7.61 0.07
C THR A 311 -16.34 -6.25 0.66
N VAL A 312 -16.65 -5.15 -0.04
CA VAL A 312 -16.56 -3.80 0.52
C VAL A 312 -17.63 -3.58 1.59
N LYS A 313 -18.86 -4.07 1.40
CA LYS A 313 -19.92 -3.98 2.40
C LYS A 313 -19.60 -4.78 3.66
N ASP A 314 -18.97 -5.94 3.52
CA ASP A 314 -18.48 -6.73 4.64
C ASP A 314 -17.38 -6.00 5.41
N ALA A 315 -16.47 -5.31 4.71
CA ALA A 315 -15.46 -4.47 5.33
C ALA A 315 -16.09 -3.32 6.14
N GLU A 316 -17.12 -2.65 5.60
CA GLU A 316 -17.88 -1.62 6.30
C GLU A 316 -18.54 -2.17 7.58
N ASN A 317 -19.26 -3.29 7.47
CA ASN A 317 -19.92 -3.92 8.61
C ASN A 317 -18.94 -4.32 9.71
N ASN A 318 -17.75 -4.80 9.34
CA ASN A 318 -16.71 -5.17 10.29
C ASN A 318 -16.06 -3.94 10.92
N LEU A 319 -15.76 -2.91 10.15
CA LEU A 319 -15.23 -1.66 10.67
C LEU A 319 -16.19 -1.01 11.67
N LYS A 320 -17.50 -1.03 11.38
CA LYS A 320 -18.54 -0.55 12.28
C LYS A 320 -18.57 -1.31 13.62
N LYS A 321 -18.38 -2.63 13.62
CA LYS A 321 -18.27 -3.41 14.88
C LYS A 321 -17.07 -2.97 15.71
N ILE A 322 -15.92 -2.76 15.06
CA ILE A 322 -14.70 -2.29 15.71
C ILE A 322 -14.95 -0.89 16.32
N LYS A 323 -15.54 0.01 15.53
CA LYS A 323 -15.89 1.37 15.98
C LYS A 323 -16.84 1.36 17.16
N ASN A 324 -17.92 0.58 17.12
CA ASN A 324 -18.88 0.50 18.23
C ASN A 324 -18.22 0.01 19.53
N ALA A 325 -17.29 -0.94 19.45
CA ALA A 325 -16.55 -1.40 20.62
C ALA A 325 -15.59 -0.33 21.15
N TYR A 326 -14.90 0.39 20.26
CA TYR A 326 -14.03 1.50 20.60
C TYR A 326 -14.78 2.66 21.26
N ASP A 327 -15.90 3.10 20.68
CA ASP A 327 -16.73 4.18 21.21
C ASP A 327 -17.29 3.82 22.60
N LYS A 328 -17.77 2.57 22.76
CA LYS A 328 -18.24 2.06 24.06
C LYS A 328 -17.13 2.04 25.11
N LEU A 329 -15.93 1.61 24.73
CA LEU A 329 -14.76 1.61 25.61
C LEU A 329 -14.41 3.02 26.06
N ALA A 330 -14.28 3.96 25.11
CA ALA A 330 -13.97 5.35 25.39
C ALA A 330 -15.01 5.99 26.34
N PHE A 331 -16.30 5.78 26.06
CA PHE A 331 -17.39 6.32 26.88
C PHE A 331 -17.37 5.79 28.32
N GLU A 332 -17.16 4.48 28.52
CA GLU A 332 -17.15 3.90 29.87
C GLU A 332 -15.90 4.28 30.67
N ILE A 333 -14.76 4.50 29.99
CA ILE A 333 -13.55 5.06 30.60
C ILE A 333 -13.82 6.49 31.09
N GLU A 334 -14.45 7.33 30.26
CA GLU A 334 -14.79 8.71 30.63
C GLU A 334 -15.76 8.77 31.82
N LYS A 335 -16.76 7.88 31.84
CA LYS A 335 -17.73 7.79 32.93
C LYS A 335 -17.13 7.32 34.25
N ASN A 336 -16.14 6.42 34.21
CA ASN A 336 -15.55 5.80 35.40
C ASN A 336 -14.00 5.82 35.37
N PRO A 337 -13.36 7.00 35.35
CA PRO A 337 -11.92 7.13 35.07
C PRO A 337 -11.04 6.46 36.13
N VAL A 338 -11.47 6.44 37.38
CA VAL A 338 -10.74 5.78 38.48
C VAL A 338 -10.72 4.26 38.31
N ALA A 339 -11.82 3.67 37.84
CA ALA A 339 -11.90 2.23 37.60
C ALA A 339 -11.06 1.83 36.38
N ALA A 340 -11.06 2.65 35.34
CA ALA A 340 -10.29 2.42 34.11
C ALA A 340 -8.77 2.48 34.30
N GLN A 341 -8.28 3.09 35.40
CA GLN A 341 -6.86 3.13 35.76
C GLN A 341 -6.38 1.89 36.50
N ILE A 342 -7.29 0.98 36.89
CA ILE A 342 -6.90 -0.28 37.52
C ILE A 342 -6.22 -1.14 36.46
N PRO A 343 -4.96 -1.57 36.66
CA PRO A 343 -4.23 -2.32 35.65
C PRO A 343 -4.94 -3.61 35.26
N ASP A 344 -5.17 -3.77 33.96
CA ASP A 344 -5.77 -4.96 33.39
C ASP A 344 -4.68 -5.93 32.88
N GLN A 345 -4.50 -7.03 33.61
CA GLN A 345 -3.44 -8.00 33.36
C GLN A 345 -3.66 -8.81 32.07
N GLU A 346 -4.89 -8.88 31.55
CA GLU A 346 -5.20 -9.65 30.34
C GLU A 346 -4.75 -8.92 29.06
N ILE A 347 -4.63 -7.58 29.10
CA ILE A 347 -4.33 -6.76 27.93
C ILE A 347 -2.97 -7.09 27.32
N ASP A 348 -1.97 -7.44 28.13
CA ASP A 348 -0.68 -7.86 27.60
C ASP A 348 -0.77 -9.18 26.82
N GLY A 349 -1.63 -10.10 27.24
CA GLY A 349 -1.91 -11.34 26.50
C GLY A 349 -2.41 -11.05 25.08
N PHE A 350 -3.43 -10.20 24.95
CA PHE A 350 -3.95 -9.79 23.63
C PHE A 350 -2.91 -9.09 22.76
N ARG A 351 -2.05 -8.24 23.37
CA ARG A 351 -0.95 -7.60 22.66
C ARG A 351 0.06 -8.62 22.14
N GLN A 352 0.47 -9.57 22.97
CA GLN A 352 1.42 -10.62 22.56
C GLN A 352 0.83 -11.51 21.45
N ASP A 353 -0.47 -11.83 21.51
CA ASP A 353 -1.14 -12.59 20.46
C ASP A 353 -1.16 -11.83 19.13
N PHE A 354 -1.49 -10.54 19.14
CA PHE A 354 -1.43 -9.70 17.94
C PHE A 354 0.01 -9.60 17.39
N ILE A 355 1.00 -9.34 18.26
CA ILE A 355 2.41 -9.27 17.90
C ILE A 355 2.89 -10.59 17.29
N LYS A 356 2.53 -11.73 17.87
CA LYS A 356 2.91 -13.05 17.38
C LYS A 356 2.45 -13.29 15.94
N GLU A 357 1.22 -12.92 15.62
CA GLU A 357 0.68 -13.10 14.27
C GLU A 357 1.30 -12.12 13.28
N MET A 358 1.51 -10.86 13.68
CA MET A 358 2.17 -9.86 12.83
C MET A 358 3.67 -10.13 12.66
N ASP A 359 4.36 -10.71 13.66
CA ASP A 359 5.74 -11.21 13.55
C ASP A 359 5.86 -12.33 12.53
N ASN A 360 4.76 -13.03 12.23
CA ASN A 360 4.74 -14.15 11.30
C ASN A 360 4.37 -13.69 9.88
N ASP A 361 5.25 -12.94 9.23
CA ASP A 361 5.08 -12.43 7.85
C ASP A 361 3.93 -11.42 7.72
N PHE A 362 3.78 -10.53 8.72
CA PHE A 362 2.74 -9.51 8.77
C PHE A 362 1.34 -10.10 8.56
N ASN A 363 1.03 -11.22 9.22
CA ASN A 363 -0.21 -11.94 9.03
C ASN A 363 -1.40 -11.23 9.68
N ILE A 364 -1.83 -10.15 9.04
CA ILE A 364 -2.89 -9.28 9.53
C ILE A 364 -4.26 -9.98 9.60
N SER A 365 -4.54 -11.00 8.79
CA SER A 365 -5.79 -11.76 8.90
C SER A 365 -5.91 -12.46 10.26
N ASN A 366 -4.81 -13.08 10.73
CA ASN A 366 -4.77 -13.65 12.07
C ASN A 366 -4.63 -12.57 13.15
N GLY A 367 -3.89 -11.49 12.89
CA GLY A 367 -3.82 -10.33 13.77
C GLY A 367 -5.20 -9.73 14.07
N LEU A 368 -6.06 -9.59 13.05
CA LEU A 368 -7.45 -9.16 13.23
C LEU A 368 -8.26 -10.16 14.04
N THR A 369 -7.98 -11.46 13.94
CA THR A 369 -8.63 -12.47 14.80
C THR A 369 -8.27 -12.24 16.27
N ALA A 370 -6.99 -12.00 16.59
CA ALA A 370 -6.56 -11.62 17.94
C ALA A 370 -7.22 -10.31 18.40
N PHE A 371 -7.34 -9.33 17.50
CA PHE A 371 -8.01 -8.06 17.79
C PHE A 371 -9.51 -8.25 18.10
N TYR A 372 -10.19 -9.17 17.42
CA TYR A 372 -11.59 -9.49 17.72
C TYR A 372 -11.78 -10.15 19.10
N GLU A 373 -10.80 -10.92 19.60
CA GLU A 373 -10.85 -11.42 20.98
C GLU A 373 -10.70 -10.28 22.00
N LEU A 374 -9.86 -9.27 21.74
CA LEU A 374 -9.83 -8.04 22.54
C LEU A 374 -11.17 -7.29 22.51
N ILE A 375 -11.76 -7.13 21.31
CA ILE A 375 -13.08 -6.49 21.14
C ILE A 375 -14.16 -7.22 21.94
N LYS A 376 -14.14 -8.56 21.94
CA LYS A 376 -15.06 -9.38 22.71
C LYS A 376 -14.86 -9.21 24.22
N TYR A 377 -13.61 -9.18 24.67
CA TYR A 377 -13.25 -8.94 26.06
C TYR A 377 -13.73 -7.57 26.56
N VAL A 378 -13.50 -6.52 25.79
CA VAL A 378 -14.04 -5.17 26.08
C VAL A 378 -15.57 -5.18 26.11
N ASN A 379 -16.22 -5.87 25.17
CA ASN A 379 -17.67 -5.93 25.12
C ASN A 379 -18.32 -6.60 26.34
N GLN A 380 -17.58 -7.45 27.07
CA GLN A 380 -18.02 -8.09 28.32
C GLN A 380 -17.99 -7.14 29.53
N GLY A 381 -17.49 -5.90 29.39
CA GLY A 381 -17.46 -4.92 30.47
C GLY A 381 -16.07 -4.57 30.99
N ASN A 382 -15.01 -5.12 30.38
CA ASN A 382 -13.64 -4.87 30.79
C ASN A 382 -13.11 -3.60 30.11
N PHE A 383 -13.33 -2.47 30.76
CA PHE A 383 -12.95 -1.15 30.26
C PHE A 383 -11.73 -0.64 31.03
N SER A 384 -10.59 -0.56 30.35
CA SER A 384 -9.32 -0.09 30.92
C SER A 384 -8.61 0.85 29.97
N MET A 385 -7.79 1.76 30.51
CA MET A 385 -6.96 2.65 29.70
C MET A 385 -5.96 1.85 28.84
N GLU A 386 -5.47 0.72 29.35
CA GLU A 386 -4.58 -0.18 28.61
C GLU A 386 -5.30 -0.82 27.41
N ALA A 387 -6.58 -1.19 27.53
CA ALA A 387 -7.35 -1.68 26.40
C ALA A 387 -7.50 -0.61 25.32
N GLN A 388 -7.79 0.64 25.71
CA GLN A 388 -7.92 1.75 24.76
C GLN A 388 -6.61 2.02 24.03
N ALA A 389 -5.49 2.05 24.77
CA ALA A 389 -4.16 2.20 24.17
C ALA A 389 -3.85 1.07 23.17
N LEU A 390 -4.19 -0.19 23.48
CA LEU A 390 -3.99 -1.30 22.54
C LEU A 390 -4.90 -1.20 21.30
N PHE A 391 -6.13 -0.71 21.45
CA PHE A 391 -6.98 -0.37 20.30
C PHE A 391 -6.29 0.68 19.42
N ASP A 392 -5.81 1.78 20.00
CA ASP A 392 -5.14 2.86 19.26
C ASP A 392 -3.87 2.37 18.55
N GLU A 393 -3.06 1.54 19.22
CA GLU A 393 -1.90 0.87 18.64
C GLU A 393 -2.28 0.07 17.38
N ILE A 394 -3.28 -0.82 17.49
CA ILE A 394 -3.71 -1.69 16.38
C ILE A 394 -4.33 -0.87 15.25
N LEU A 395 -5.23 0.08 15.57
CA LEU A 395 -5.88 0.96 14.61
C LEU A 395 -4.85 1.79 13.83
N SER A 396 -3.85 2.33 14.52
CA SER A 396 -2.73 3.05 13.92
C SER A 396 -1.96 2.17 12.92
N ILE A 397 -1.63 0.91 13.29
CA ILE A 397 -0.94 -0.05 12.41
C ILE A 397 -1.75 -0.32 11.13
N ILE A 398 -3.06 -0.55 11.26
CA ILE A 398 -3.92 -0.79 10.11
C ILE A 398 -4.34 0.49 9.37
N GLY A 399 -3.93 1.67 9.82
CA GLY A 399 -4.19 2.95 9.17
C GLY A 399 -5.62 3.45 9.30
N ILE A 400 -6.25 3.17 10.43
CA ILE A 400 -7.61 3.60 10.76
C ILE A 400 -7.52 4.56 11.95
N ALA A 401 -8.32 5.62 11.90
CA ALA A 401 -8.40 6.59 12.96
C ALA A 401 -9.87 6.90 13.23
N PHE A 402 -10.33 6.59 14.44
CA PHE A 402 -11.62 7.06 14.92
C PHE A 402 -11.41 8.41 15.57
N ALA A 403 -12.09 9.44 15.07
CA ALA A 403 -12.11 10.72 15.75
C ALA A 403 -12.78 10.54 17.13
N PRO A 404 -12.25 11.17 18.21
CA PRO A 404 -13.02 11.32 19.43
C PRO A 404 -14.30 12.08 19.09
N ALA A 405 -15.43 11.61 19.63
CA ALA A 405 -16.76 12.03 19.23
C ALA A 405 -17.13 13.40 19.81
N GLU A 406 -16.43 14.48 19.45
CA GLU A 406 -16.49 15.73 20.23
C GLU A 406 -17.39 16.84 19.69
N ILE A 407 -17.98 16.76 18.48
CA ILE A 407 -18.74 17.91 17.93
C ILE A 407 -20.22 17.61 17.67
N LEU A 408 -20.60 16.41 17.23
CA LEU A 408 -22.01 16.06 16.99
C LEU A 408 -22.73 15.53 18.24
N ASP A 409 -21.97 15.04 19.22
CA ASP A 409 -22.55 14.31 20.35
C ASP A 409 -23.23 15.27 21.34
N ALA A 410 -22.80 16.52 21.45
CA ALA A 410 -23.50 17.53 22.26
C ALA A 410 -24.92 17.82 21.75
N GLU A 411 -25.11 17.95 20.43
CA GLU A 411 -26.43 18.16 19.82
C GLU A 411 -27.31 16.91 19.94
N ILE A 412 -26.72 15.72 19.75
CA ILE A 412 -27.43 14.45 19.92
C ILE A 412 -27.82 14.22 21.38
N GLU A 413 -26.92 14.46 22.33
CA GLU A 413 -27.22 14.36 23.75
C GLU A 413 -28.29 15.37 24.18
N GLN A 414 -28.26 16.58 23.62
CA GLN A 414 -29.33 17.55 23.84
C GLN A 414 -30.67 17.04 23.29
N LEU A 415 -30.72 16.50 22.07
CA LEU A 415 -31.92 15.90 21.50
C LEU A 415 -32.41 14.70 22.33
N ILE A 416 -31.50 13.87 22.86
CA ILE A 416 -31.84 12.74 23.72
C ILE A 416 -32.42 13.23 25.05
N ALA A 417 -31.85 14.28 25.64
CA ALA A 417 -32.36 14.92 26.85
C ALA A 417 -33.75 15.52 26.61
N GLU A 418 -33.94 16.24 25.50
CA GLU A 418 -35.25 16.79 25.07
C GLU A 418 -36.28 15.68 24.87
N ARG A 419 -35.86 14.54 24.29
CA ARG A 419 -36.71 13.34 24.16
C ARG A 419 -37.08 12.75 25.53
N GLN A 420 -36.16 12.69 26.49
CA GLN A 420 -36.49 12.22 27.84
C GLN A 420 -37.52 13.12 28.51
N ILE A 421 -37.34 14.44 28.42
CA ILE A 421 -38.29 15.42 28.94
C ILE A 421 -39.66 15.25 28.26
N ALA A 422 -39.70 15.04 26.95
CA ALA A 422 -40.94 14.78 26.21
C ALA A 422 -41.64 13.49 26.72
N ARG A 423 -40.89 12.42 26.97
CA ARG A 423 -41.43 11.16 27.52
C ARG A 423 -41.96 11.31 28.94
N GLU A 424 -41.23 12.02 29.81
CA GLU A 424 -41.67 12.32 31.18
C GLU A 424 -42.96 13.13 31.19
N ASN A 425 -43.08 14.10 30.28
CA ASN A 425 -44.28 14.92 30.10
C ASN A 425 -45.41 14.23 29.31
N ARG A 426 -45.21 12.96 28.89
CA ARG A 426 -46.14 12.18 28.05
C ARG A 426 -46.44 12.81 26.68
N ASP A 427 -45.53 13.64 26.16
CA ASP A 427 -45.56 14.13 24.79
C ASP A 427 -44.90 13.10 23.84
N PHE A 428 -45.67 12.06 23.53
CA PHE A 428 -45.21 10.97 22.67
C PHE A 428 -44.97 11.41 21.22
N VAL A 429 -45.68 12.45 20.75
CA VAL A 429 -45.52 12.98 19.39
C VAL A 429 -44.13 13.61 19.23
N LEU A 430 -43.73 14.45 20.18
CA LEU A 430 -42.39 15.04 20.17
C LEU A 430 -41.30 13.99 20.39
N SER A 431 -41.51 13.04 21.30
CA SER A 431 -40.56 11.94 21.55
C SER A 431 -40.32 11.07 20.31
N ASP A 432 -41.38 10.72 19.58
CA ASP A 432 -41.26 9.92 18.36
C ASP A 432 -40.61 10.73 17.24
N LYS A 433 -40.95 12.01 17.09
CA LYS A 433 -40.30 12.90 16.14
C LYS A 433 -38.79 12.97 16.37
N ILE A 434 -38.35 13.21 17.61
CA ILE A 434 -36.92 13.29 17.93
C ILE A 434 -36.22 11.95 17.68
N ARG A 435 -36.86 10.80 18.00
CA ARG A 435 -36.30 9.48 17.68
C ARG A 435 -36.11 9.30 16.18
N ASP A 436 -37.10 9.70 15.38
CA ASP A 436 -37.08 9.50 13.94
C ASP A 436 -36.08 10.47 13.26
N ASP A 437 -35.96 11.70 13.76
CA ASP A 437 -34.95 12.69 13.35
C ASP A 437 -33.53 12.20 13.68
N LEU A 438 -33.33 11.61 14.87
CA LEU A 438 -32.07 10.98 15.26
C LEU A 438 -31.77 9.77 14.38
N LYS A 439 -32.76 8.92 14.09
CA LYS A 439 -32.61 7.76 13.20
C LYS A 439 -32.26 8.17 11.76
N ALA A 440 -32.80 9.27 11.27
CA ALA A 440 -32.46 9.83 9.95
C ALA A 440 -31.00 10.31 9.88
N GLN A 441 -30.41 10.67 11.02
CA GLN A 441 -28.99 10.99 11.18
C GLN A 441 -28.12 9.75 11.46
N GLY A 442 -28.68 8.54 11.32
CA GLY A 442 -28.00 7.29 11.62
C GLY A 442 -27.92 6.97 13.11
N ILE A 443 -28.62 7.68 13.99
CA ILE A 443 -28.57 7.43 15.44
C ILE A 443 -29.70 6.48 15.86
N ALA A 444 -29.34 5.25 16.23
CA ALA A 444 -30.27 4.29 16.80
C ALA A 444 -30.29 4.42 18.33
N LEU A 445 -31.48 4.59 18.91
CA LEU A 445 -31.69 4.68 20.35
C LEU A 445 -32.08 3.33 20.95
N LEU A 446 -31.52 3.02 22.12
CA LEU A 446 -31.84 1.86 22.95
C LEU A 446 -32.22 2.34 24.36
N ASP A 447 -33.51 2.30 24.69
CA ASP A 447 -33.99 2.60 26.04
C ASP A 447 -33.68 1.41 26.98
N THR A 448 -32.92 1.61 28.06
CA THR A 448 -32.58 0.59 29.07
C THR A 448 -33.01 1.04 30.49
N PRO A 449 -33.11 0.13 31.48
CA PRO A 449 -33.40 0.51 32.87
C PRO A 449 -32.39 1.49 33.48
N ASP A 450 -31.15 1.49 32.97
CA ASP A 450 -30.06 2.36 33.42
C ASP A 450 -29.98 3.69 32.63
N GLY A 451 -30.93 3.94 31.71
CA GLY A 451 -30.98 5.12 30.86
C GLY A 451 -31.00 4.80 29.36
N VAL A 452 -31.00 5.85 28.52
CA VAL A 452 -30.96 5.70 27.06
C VAL A 452 -29.52 5.58 26.60
N ARG A 453 -29.25 4.52 25.83
CA ARG A 453 -28.01 4.35 25.07
C ARG A 453 -28.30 4.62 23.61
N TRP A 454 -27.29 5.01 22.85
CA TRP A 454 -27.44 5.20 21.41
C TRP A 454 -26.21 4.71 20.65
N THR A 455 -26.40 4.39 19.38
CA THR A 455 -25.34 3.95 18.46
C THR A 455 -25.48 4.70 17.15
N ARG A 456 -24.35 5.02 16.49
CA ARG A 456 -24.34 5.64 15.16
C ARG A 456 -24.14 4.57 14.08
N ASP A 457 -24.98 4.60 13.07
CA ASP A 457 -25.01 3.66 11.96
C ASP A 457 -24.06 4.00 10.83
#